data_AF-A0A523QTB3-F1
#
_entry.id   AF-A0A523QTB3-F1
#
_cell.length_a   1.000
_cell.length_b   1.000
_cell.length_c   1.000
_cell.angle_alpha   90.00
_cell.angle_beta   90.00
_cell.angle_gamma   90.00
#
_symmetry.space_group_name_H-M   'P 1'
#
loop_
_entity.id
_entity.type
_entity.pdbx_description
1 polymer ?
#
loop_
_entity_poly.entity_id
_entity_poly.type
_entity_poly.pdbx_seq_one_letter_code
_entity_poly.pdbx_strand_id
1 'polypeptide(L)' 'MKITKIRLKYNFKIPSGTREKAERALAVYAEKCPAYQTVKDSIECSWDAEMEEC' A
#
# COMPACT_ATOMS: atom_id res chain seq x y z
N MET A 1 20.10 14.90 8.14
CA MET A 1 19.57 13.52 8.16
C MET A 1 18.94 13.22 6.81
N LYS A 2 19.44 12.26 6.05
CA LYS A 2 18.76 11.75 4.85
C LYS A 2 18.02 10.49 5.23
N ILE A 3 16.69 10.49 5.10
CA ILE A 3 15.92 9.26 5.13
C ILE A 3 16.35 8.48 3.88
N THR A 4 16.74 7.22 4.03
CA THR A 4 17.23 6.39 2.90
C THR A 4 16.20 5.38 2.44
N LYS A 5 15.27 5.01 3.33
CA LYS A 5 14.21 4.04 3.05
C LYS A 5 12.92 4.41 3.79
N ILE A 6 11.77 4.18 3.15
CA ILE A 6 10.46 4.29 3.77
C ILE A 6 9.68 2.98 3.59
N ARG A 7 9.02 2.53 4.66
CA ARG A 7 8.14 1.36 4.62
C ARG A 7 6.73 1.77 5.04
N LEU A 8 5.78 1.53 4.16
CA LEU A 8 4.36 1.80 4.39
C LEU A 8 3.66 0.48 4.63
N LYS A 9 3.00 0.32 5.78
CA LYS A 9 2.14 -0.84 6.07
C LYS A 9 0.70 -0.37 6.17
N TYR A 10 -0.15 -0.87 5.28
CA TYR A 10 -1.58 -0.61 5.31
C TYR A 10 -2.31 -1.83 5.85
N ASN A 11 -3.21 -1.63 6.81
CA ASN A 11 -4.05 -2.68 7.35
C ASN A 11 -5.50 -2.34 7.03
N PHE A 12 -6.13 -3.15 6.20
CA PHE A 12 -7.52 -2.96 5.79
C PHE A 12 -8.39 -4.02 6.43
N LYS A 13 -9.46 -3.59 7.09
CA LYS A 13 -10.55 -4.47 7.51
C LYS A 13 -11.64 -4.43 6.46
N ILE A 14 -11.94 -5.58 5.91
CA ILE A 14 -12.91 -5.73 4.84
C ILE A 14 -14.00 -6.71 5.28
N PRO A 15 -15.26 -6.49 4.87
CA PRO A 15 -16.32 -7.43 5.18
C PRO A 15 -16.10 -8.77 4.46
N SER A 16 -16.40 -9.85 5.15
CA SER A 16 -16.29 -11.22 4.64
C SER A 16 -16.92 -11.38 3.25
N GLY A 17 -16.15 -11.95 2.30
CA GLY A 17 -16.60 -12.16 0.91
C GLY A 17 -16.37 -10.97 -0.03
N THR A 18 -15.75 -9.88 0.44
CA THR A 18 -15.30 -8.77 -0.42
C THR A 18 -13.79 -8.74 -0.66
N ARG A 19 -13.05 -9.74 -0.19
CA ARG A 19 -11.58 -9.87 -0.37
C ARG A 19 -11.13 -9.70 -1.81
N GLU A 20 -11.74 -10.39 -2.76
CA GLU A 20 -11.33 -10.29 -4.17
C GLU A 20 -11.54 -8.88 -4.77
N LYS A 21 -12.60 -8.17 -4.33
CA LYS A 21 -12.87 -6.78 -4.74
C LYS A 21 -11.89 -5.82 -4.07
N ALA A 22 -11.61 -6.03 -2.79
CA ALA A 22 -10.65 -5.23 -2.04
C ALA A 22 -9.24 -5.39 -2.60
N GLU A 23 -8.78 -6.62 -2.89
CA GLU A 23 -7.49 -6.88 -3.52
C GLU A 23 -7.34 -6.15 -4.86
N ARG A 24 -8.36 -6.22 -5.73
CA ARG A 24 -8.35 -5.49 -7.01
C ARG A 24 -8.30 -3.97 -6.81
N ALA A 25 -9.10 -3.43 -5.90
CA ALA A 25 -9.09 -1.99 -5.60
C ALA A 25 -7.76 -1.55 -5.00
N LEU A 26 -7.15 -2.39 -4.17
CA LEU A 26 -5.91 -2.12 -3.47
C LEU A 26 -4.69 -2.20 -4.40
N ALA A 27 -4.67 -3.15 -5.34
CA ALA A 27 -3.67 -3.19 -6.40
C ALA A 27 -3.65 -1.89 -7.22
N VAL A 28 -4.83 -1.40 -7.61
CA VAL A 28 -4.96 -0.12 -8.35
C VAL A 28 -4.61 1.09 -7.49
N TYR A 29 -5.02 1.10 -6.21
CA TYR A 29 -4.70 2.19 -5.29
C TYR A 29 -3.20 2.27 -5.01
N ALA A 30 -2.55 1.13 -4.84
CA ALA A 30 -1.13 1.08 -4.52
C ALA A 30 -0.24 1.50 -5.70
N GLU A 31 -0.63 1.14 -6.92
CA GLU A 31 0.03 1.62 -8.15
C GLU A 31 -0.12 3.14 -8.32
N LYS A 32 -1.22 3.72 -7.83
CA LYS A 32 -1.50 5.17 -7.88
C LYS A 32 -1.00 5.96 -6.67
N CYS A 33 -0.33 5.34 -5.69
CA CYS A 33 -0.02 6.03 -4.44
C CYS A 33 0.97 7.19 -4.69
N PRO A 34 0.54 8.46 -4.51
CA PRO A 34 1.36 9.63 -4.84
C PRO A 34 2.61 9.74 -3.95
N ALA A 35 2.56 9.15 -2.75
CA ALA A 35 3.72 9.06 -1.86
C ALA A 35 4.84 8.22 -2.48
N TYR A 36 4.53 7.09 -3.13
CA TYR A 36 5.51 6.24 -3.80
C TYR A 36 6.13 6.95 -5.02
N GLN A 37 5.31 7.60 -5.84
CA GLN A 37 5.79 8.34 -7.02
C GLN A 37 6.74 9.48 -6.66
N THR A 38 6.49 10.17 -5.55
CA THR A 38 7.31 11.31 -5.11
C THR A 38 8.64 10.87 -4.51
N VAL A 39 8.65 9.75 -3.78
CA VAL A 39 9.83 9.31 -3.02
C VAL A 39 10.67 8.28 -3.77
N LYS A 40 10.15 7.59 -4.80
CA LYS A 40 10.93 6.58 -5.57
C LYS A 40 12.21 7.14 -6.19
N ASP A 41 12.21 8.43 -6.53
CA ASP A 41 13.34 9.10 -7.19
C ASP A 41 14.43 9.49 -6.19
N SER A 42 14.08 9.57 -4.89
CA SER A 42 14.98 10.02 -3.83
C SER A 42 15.36 8.93 -2.83
N ILE A 43 14.51 7.93 -2.56
CA ILE A 43 14.70 6.92 -1.50
C ILE A 43 14.04 5.58 -1.86
N GLU A 44 14.54 4.50 -1.28
CA GLU A 44 13.96 3.16 -1.46
C GLU A 44 12.60 3.08 -0.76
N CYS A 45 11.53 2.85 -1.53
CA CYS A 45 10.17 2.81 -1.02
C CYS A 45 9.62 1.38 -1.13
N SER A 46 9.17 0.83 0.00
CA SER A 46 8.44 -0.44 0.02
C SER A 46 7.10 -0.21 0.68
N TRP A 47 6.03 -0.76 0.10
CA TRP A 47 4.72 -0.75 0.73
C TRP A 47 4.21 -2.18 0.81
N ASP A 48 3.43 -2.44 1.85
CA ASP A 48 2.83 -3.72 2.15
C ASP A 48 1.39 -3.46 2.59
N ALA A 49 0.47 -4.29 2.15
CA ALA A 49 -0.93 -4.15 2.49
C ALA A 49 -1.49 -5.49 2.96
N GLU A 50 -1.96 -5.49 4.19
CA GLU A 50 -2.60 -6.63 4.82
C GLU A 50 -4.12 -6.41 4.83
N MET A 51 -4.85 -7.43 4.39
CA MET A 51 -6.31 -7.42 4.32
C MET A 51 -6.86 -8.50 5.25
N GLU A 52 -7.56 -8.05 6.29
CA GLU A 52 -8.22 -8.88 7.29
C GLU A 52 -9.73 -8.91 7.01
N GLU A 53 -10.27 -10.12 6.82
CA GLU A 53 -11.72 -10.35 6.69
C GLU A 53 -12.33 -10.45 8.09
N CYS A 54 -13.44 -9.73 8.33
CA CYS A 54 -14.22 -9.79 9.58
C CYS A 54 -15.73 -9.91 9.27
#